data_AF-A0A8H7FJ34-F1
#
_entry.id   AF-A0A8H7FJ34-F1
#
_cell.length_a   1.000
_cell.length_b   1.000
_cell.length_c   1.000
_cell.angle_alpha   90.00
_cell.angle_beta   90.00
_cell.angle_gamma   90.00
#
_symmetry.space_group_name_H-M   'P 1'
#
loop_
_entity.id
_entity.type
_entity.pdbx_description
1 polymer ?
#
loop_
_entity_poly.entity_id
_entity_poly.type
_entity_poly.pdbx_seq_one_letter_code
_entity_poly.pdbx_strand_id
1 'polypeptide(L)'
;MVKKHECLVAGKSLKNMKYPAVFAQLCDILATISPHMYRKFCALFTGPTDQALRHLRSRAPKFALGFNVANIDAVVKIIHDLQYHGPVTLSYDDTELEKALSVYEVSKEFLQVVGNVGEPLRVDREDDIDTLFTTVEKASKLCVWVLGIPLPKIPPIVITAVPRSGKEGVSKLFEYHTLIMDSFHSRHITPLSMSSDGAATECSLGKQIITSHEHHMHHHIAGPTKKSSIDLVIPLCSCHRRPSNVVQDAKHGAKTARNQLLTGAHLLVLGNFTAFFAHLRDIAEHVLGSLFRRDVEKLDRQDDRAASRTLSSATLGFLGQHFPQRRSLATYLFIMGELINMWQNQSIGRLECACMVLRARLLLTEWHSHISQHPDYSVDVQFISRDSYEIFITMCDSLLSLILSHRQFYPNYPLLPWLHSRKLKKDFTQLDFLHFIPELHVMLLGEFSNLSSQEKANATAAGYHHTYFHSDDINIPALMEWPTHAQLEFTLASALEDVKELLSTLGINFAPSPTQVVPRDANSGTAPLPAINPPESDSSIGDDDKVTAPSLEELLHTVPDQSDGQAQSFGQTRISQQWLSGFACDFYMHYKHIISTWL
;
A
#
# COMPACT_ATOMS: atom_id res chain seq x y z
N MET A 1 25.18 21.75 27.00
CA MET A 1 25.88 20.45 27.10
C MET A 1 27.16 20.66 27.89
N VAL A 2 27.45 19.81 28.88
CA VAL A 2 28.65 19.96 29.71
C VAL A 2 29.66 18.87 29.35
N LYS A 3 30.87 19.25 28.95
CA LYS A 3 31.94 18.31 28.64
C LYS A 3 32.48 17.69 29.93
N LYS A 4 32.74 16.39 29.88
CA LYS A 4 33.20 15.64 31.05
C LYS A 4 34.55 16.14 31.57
N HIS A 5 35.44 16.52 30.64
CA HIS A 5 36.75 17.07 30.95
C HIS A 5 36.66 18.42 31.70
N GLU A 6 35.77 19.31 31.29
CA GLU A 6 35.58 20.62 31.93
C GLU A 6 35.05 20.49 33.37
N CYS A 7 34.18 19.52 33.64
CA CYS A 7 33.73 19.21 35.00
C CYS A 7 34.86 18.70 35.90
N LEU A 8 35.71 17.82 35.37
CA LEU A 8 36.84 17.24 36.09
C LEU A 8 37.89 18.31 36.41
N VAL A 9 38.20 19.19 35.43
CA VAL A 9 39.11 20.32 35.61
C VAL A 9 38.57 21.32 36.64
N ALA A 10 37.25 21.50 36.72
CA ALA A 10 36.59 22.34 37.71
C ALA A 10 36.38 21.66 39.09
N GLY A 11 36.89 20.44 39.30
CA GLY A 11 36.77 19.70 40.57
C GLY A 11 35.33 19.27 40.91
N LYS A 12 34.40 19.29 39.94
CA LYS A 12 32.99 18.95 40.16
C LYS A 12 32.79 17.43 40.11
N SER A 13 32.09 16.90 41.11
CA SER A 13 31.69 15.49 41.14
C SER A 13 30.75 15.16 39.98
N LEU A 14 31.01 14.04 39.30
CA LEU A 14 30.16 13.50 38.24
C LEU A 14 29.04 12.59 38.80
N LYS A 15 29.00 12.35 40.12
CA LYS A 15 27.99 11.49 40.77
C LYS A 15 26.72 12.28 41.09
N ASN A 16 25.56 11.63 40.95
CA ASN A 16 24.22 12.19 41.23
C ASN A 16 23.90 13.51 40.48
N MET A 17 24.45 13.69 39.29
CA MET A 17 24.11 14.83 38.44
C MET A 17 22.62 14.78 38.05
N LYS A 18 21.93 15.90 38.28
CA LYS A 18 20.56 16.08 37.78
C LYS A 18 20.62 16.68 36.38
N TYR A 19 19.90 16.06 35.46
CA TYR A 19 19.80 16.52 34.08
C TYR A 19 18.45 17.21 33.84
N PRO A 20 18.42 18.34 33.12
CA PRO A 20 17.17 18.93 32.66
C PRO A 20 16.35 17.91 31.86
N ALA A 21 15.02 17.95 31.99
CA ALA A 21 14.12 16.99 31.33
C ALA A 21 14.35 16.90 29.81
N VAL A 22 14.49 18.04 29.14
CA VAL A 22 14.76 18.12 27.69
C VAL A 22 16.08 17.44 27.31
N PHE A 23 17.12 17.60 28.13
CA PHE A 23 18.41 16.95 27.87
C PHE A 23 18.37 15.44 28.16
N ALA A 24 17.64 15.02 29.19
CA ALA A 24 17.40 13.61 29.45
C ALA A 24 16.62 12.95 28.30
N GLN A 25 15.63 13.64 27.73
CA GLN A 25 14.88 13.19 26.57
C GLN A 25 15.75 13.07 25.31
N LEU A 26 16.62 14.05 25.03
CA LEU A 26 17.62 13.96 23.95
C LEU A 26 18.54 12.74 24.13
N CYS A 27 19.04 12.54 25.36
CA CYS A 27 19.87 11.39 25.68
C CYS A 27 19.12 10.07 25.47
N ASP A 28 17.84 10.04 25.83
CA ASP A 28 16.98 8.87 25.65
C ASP A 28 16.74 8.57 24.16
N ILE A 29 16.52 9.58 23.34
CA ILE A 29 16.42 9.47 21.87
C ILE A 29 17.72 8.91 21.30
N LEU A 30 18.87 9.48 21.67
CA LEU A 30 20.18 9.02 21.19
C LEU A 30 20.46 7.57 21.60
N ALA A 31 20.16 7.21 22.85
CA ALA A 31 20.31 5.86 23.37
C ALA A 31 19.40 4.85 22.67
N THR A 32 18.21 5.28 22.25
CA THR A 32 17.24 4.46 21.50
C THR A 32 17.69 4.26 20.05
N ILE A 33 18.08 5.33 19.36
CA ILE A 33 18.54 5.25 17.96
C ILE A 33 19.81 4.42 17.84
N SER A 34 20.77 4.62 18.75
CA SER A 34 22.00 3.84 18.76
C SER A 34 22.62 3.83 20.16
N PRO A 35 22.42 2.75 20.93
CA PRO A 35 23.07 2.58 22.23
C PRO A 35 24.60 2.70 22.13
N HIS A 36 25.18 2.24 21.02
CA HIS A 36 26.62 2.36 20.77
C HIS A 36 27.06 3.83 20.62
N MET A 37 26.36 4.62 19.81
CA MET A 37 26.66 6.05 19.65
C MET A 37 26.42 6.81 20.94
N TYR A 38 25.38 6.47 21.70
CA TYR A 38 25.12 7.08 22.99
C TYR A 38 26.23 6.80 24.01
N ARG A 39 26.76 5.56 24.08
CA ARG A 39 27.91 5.26 24.92
C ARG A 39 29.15 6.06 24.53
N LYS A 40 29.41 6.26 23.23
CA LYS A 40 30.49 7.14 22.73
C LYS A 40 30.25 8.61 23.09
N PHE A 41 29.00 9.07 22.97
CA PHE A 41 28.59 10.40 23.39
C PHE A 41 28.86 10.62 24.89
N CYS A 42 28.47 9.67 25.75
CA CYS A 42 28.68 9.72 27.20
C CYS A 42 30.15 9.56 27.65
N ALA A 43 31.03 9.15 26.72
CA ALA A 43 32.48 9.19 26.95
C ALA A 43 33.00 10.64 26.90
N LEU A 44 32.42 11.49 26.04
CA LEU A 44 32.86 12.88 25.82
C LEU A 44 32.03 13.89 26.64
N PHE A 45 30.71 13.67 26.70
CA PHE A 45 29.75 14.54 27.37
C PHE A 45 29.19 13.87 28.62
N THR A 46 28.70 14.67 29.55
CA THR A 46 27.93 14.16 30.68
C THR A 46 26.52 13.79 30.22
N GLY A 47 25.99 12.65 30.69
CA GLY A 47 24.64 12.18 30.36
C GLY A 47 24.17 11.11 31.36
N PRO A 48 22.85 10.86 31.42
CA PRO A 48 22.30 9.75 32.21
C PRO A 48 22.97 8.40 31.89
N THR A 49 22.97 7.47 32.83
CA THR A 49 23.41 6.10 32.54
C THR A 49 22.31 5.33 31.81
N ASP A 50 22.66 4.26 31.09
CA ASP A 50 21.68 3.37 30.45
C ASP A 50 20.64 2.86 31.48
N GLN A 51 21.07 2.58 32.72
CA GLN A 51 20.18 2.18 33.80
C GLN A 51 19.21 3.30 34.22
N ALA A 52 19.68 4.55 34.31
CA ALA A 52 18.83 5.69 34.64
C ALA A 52 17.81 5.96 33.53
N LEU A 53 18.20 5.80 32.26
CA LEU A 53 17.27 5.89 31.12
C LEU A 53 16.23 4.76 31.15
N ARG A 54 16.62 3.51 31.41
CA ARG A 54 15.66 2.39 31.58
C ARG A 54 14.67 2.65 32.72
N HIS A 55 15.14 3.19 33.84
CA HIS A 55 14.27 3.57 34.95
C HIS A 55 13.33 4.74 34.58
N LEU A 56 13.78 5.68 33.75
CA LEU A 56 12.94 6.76 33.24
C LEU A 56 11.83 6.18 32.36
N ARG A 57 12.17 5.28 31.42
CA ARG A 57 11.23 4.57 30.54
C ARG A 57 10.24 3.72 31.34
N SER A 58 10.68 3.04 32.38
CA SER A 58 9.80 2.19 33.20
C SER A 58 8.74 2.99 33.99
N ARG A 59 8.95 4.30 34.16
CA ARG A 59 7.97 5.22 34.78
C ARG A 59 7.02 5.85 33.76
N ALA A 60 7.32 5.77 32.46
CA ALA A 60 6.43 6.27 31.43
C ALA A 60 5.17 5.39 31.35
N PRO A 61 4.01 5.93 30.92
CA PRO A 61 2.82 5.12 30.68
C PRO A 61 3.14 3.98 29.71
N LYS A 62 2.93 2.73 30.15
CA LYS A 62 3.11 1.56 29.30
C LYS A 62 1.92 1.42 28.36
N PHE A 63 2.19 0.92 27.16
CA PHE A 63 1.14 0.46 26.26
C PHE A 63 0.37 -0.68 26.93
N ALA A 64 -0.95 -0.55 27.04
CA ALA A 64 -1.79 -1.56 27.63
C ALA A 64 -2.08 -2.68 26.62
N LEU A 65 -2.08 -3.92 27.08
CA LEU A 65 -2.27 -5.10 26.24
C LEU A 65 -3.75 -5.31 25.89
N GLY A 66 -3.99 -5.93 24.73
CA GLY A 66 -5.33 -6.30 24.29
C GLY A 66 -6.23 -5.11 23.96
N PHE A 67 -7.54 -5.33 23.98
CA PHE A 67 -8.53 -4.27 23.76
C PHE A 67 -8.68 -3.39 25.00
N ASN A 68 -7.67 -2.55 25.26
CA ASN A 68 -7.65 -1.69 26.43
C ASN A 68 -8.03 -0.25 26.12
N VAL A 69 -9.04 0.21 26.85
CA VAL A 69 -9.61 1.56 26.76
C VAL A 69 -8.59 2.66 27.07
N ALA A 70 -7.60 2.39 27.94
CA ALA A 70 -6.58 3.37 28.32
C ALA A 70 -5.71 3.83 27.13
N ASN A 71 -5.44 2.95 26.16
CA ASN A 71 -4.70 3.33 24.95
C ASN A 71 -5.53 4.31 24.10
N ILE A 72 -6.84 4.10 24.02
CA ILE A 72 -7.74 4.98 23.27
C ILE A 72 -7.85 6.34 24.00
N ASP A 73 -7.94 6.36 25.32
CA ASP A 73 -7.90 7.59 26.12
C ASP A 73 -6.60 8.38 25.89
N ALA A 74 -5.46 7.69 25.81
CA ALA A 74 -4.18 8.33 25.50
C ALA A 74 -4.21 8.99 24.11
N VAL A 75 -4.83 8.36 23.13
CA VAL A 75 -4.98 8.92 21.76
C VAL A 75 -5.94 10.10 21.73
N VAL A 76 -7.08 10.03 22.43
CA VAL A 76 -8.00 11.16 22.60
C VAL A 76 -7.25 12.35 23.19
N LYS A 77 -6.43 12.10 24.21
CA LYS A 77 -5.61 13.15 24.82
C LYS A 77 -4.63 13.77 23.82
N ILE A 78 -3.94 12.95 23.01
CA ILE A 78 -3.03 13.45 21.96
C ILE A 78 -3.79 14.34 20.96
N ILE A 79 -4.95 13.89 20.46
CA ILE A 79 -5.77 14.66 19.51
C ILE A 79 -6.22 15.99 20.13
N HIS A 80 -6.64 15.95 21.40
CA HIS A 80 -7.05 17.14 22.15
C HIS A 80 -5.89 18.11 22.38
N ASP A 81 -4.72 17.62 22.80
CA ASP A 81 -3.51 18.44 23.01
C ASP A 81 -3.03 19.09 21.70
N LEU A 82 -3.21 18.41 20.56
CA LEU A 82 -2.96 18.96 19.22
C LEU A 82 -4.04 19.94 18.75
N GLN A 83 -5.15 20.08 19.48
CA GLN A 83 -6.34 20.85 19.08
C GLN A 83 -6.84 20.46 17.67
N TYR A 84 -6.75 19.17 17.36
CA TYR A 84 -7.08 18.65 16.04
C TYR A 84 -8.55 18.25 15.95
N HIS A 85 -9.25 18.78 14.96
CA HIS A 85 -10.69 18.54 14.72
C HIS A 85 -10.98 17.90 13.36
N GLY A 86 -9.93 17.47 12.65
CA GLY A 86 -10.04 16.88 11.33
C GLY A 86 -10.34 15.38 11.34
N PRO A 87 -10.28 14.73 10.17
CA PRO A 87 -10.54 13.30 10.07
C PRO A 87 -9.41 12.48 10.71
N VAL A 88 -9.75 11.30 11.21
CA VAL A 88 -8.75 10.29 11.60
C VAL A 88 -8.94 9.03 10.78
N THR A 89 -7.88 8.23 10.70
CA THR A 89 -7.82 6.98 9.94
C THR A 89 -7.52 5.84 10.89
N LEU A 90 -8.07 4.66 10.60
CA LEU A 90 -7.76 3.43 11.30
C LEU A 90 -7.16 2.46 10.29
N SER A 91 -5.96 1.97 10.56
CA SER A 91 -5.34 0.91 9.76
C SER A 91 -5.16 -0.31 10.62
N TYR A 92 -5.38 -1.48 10.06
CA TYR A 92 -5.14 -2.75 10.73
C TYR A 92 -4.52 -3.75 9.77
N ASP A 93 -3.53 -4.48 10.25
CA ASP A 93 -2.83 -5.48 9.46
C ASP A 93 -2.33 -6.61 10.37
N ASP A 94 -2.28 -7.80 9.79
CA ASP A 94 -1.73 -9.00 10.40
C ASP A 94 -0.24 -9.10 10.07
N THR A 95 0.58 -9.03 11.11
CA THR A 95 2.01 -9.31 11.01
C THR A 95 2.30 -10.74 11.43
N GLU A 96 3.17 -11.44 10.69
CA GLU A 96 3.66 -12.75 11.11
C GLU A 96 4.41 -12.62 12.45
N LEU A 97 4.11 -13.53 13.37
CA LEU A 97 4.62 -13.53 14.73
C LEU A 97 5.42 -14.82 14.94
N GLU A 98 6.65 -14.68 15.45
CA GLU A 98 7.39 -15.86 15.90
C GLU A 98 6.66 -16.50 17.10
N LYS A 99 6.39 -17.80 16.99
CA LYS A 99 5.61 -18.57 17.96
C LYS A 99 6.39 -18.78 19.25
N ALA A 100 6.28 -17.84 20.18
CA ALA A 100 6.89 -17.90 21.50
C ALA A 100 5.87 -17.52 22.57
N LEU A 101 5.96 -18.15 23.74
CA LEU A 101 5.31 -17.69 24.97
C LEU A 101 6.37 -17.05 25.85
N SER A 102 6.01 -15.95 26.48
CA SER A 102 6.91 -15.21 27.36
C SER A 102 6.16 -14.72 28.59
N VAL A 103 6.88 -14.64 29.71
CA VAL A 103 6.36 -14.02 30.93
C VAL A 103 6.59 -12.51 30.83
N TYR A 104 5.54 -11.73 31.11
CA TYR A 104 5.54 -10.28 31.08
C TYR A 104 5.04 -9.73 32.42
N GLU A 105 5.91 -8.99 33.10
CA GLU A 105 5.60 -8.36 34.39
C GLU A 105 4.98 -6.97 34.16
N VAL A 106 3.65 -6.89 34.28
CA VAL A 106 2.93 -5.61 34.15
C VAL A 106 3.07 -4.78 35.43
N SER A 107 2.88 -5.42 36.59
CA SER A 107 3.03 -4.85 37.92
C SER A 107 3.70 -5.86 38.86
N LYS A 108 4.19 -5.40 40.02
CA LYS A 108 4.80 -6.26 41.05
C LYS A 108 3.81 -7.25 41.71
N GLU A 109 2.53 -7.20 41.34
CA GLU A 109 1.46 -7.92 42.03
C GLU A 109 1.05 -9.21 41.32
N PHE A 110 1.27 -9.31 39.99
CA PHE A 110 0.94 -10.52 39.23
C PHE A 110 1.77 -10.62 37.95
N LEU A 111 2.01 -11.85 37.50
CA LEU A 111 2.67 -12.15 36.23
C LEU A 111 1.61 -12.32 35.13
N GLN A 112 1.97 -12.00 33.90
CA GLN A 112 1.18 -12.34 32.73
C GLN A 112 1.98 -13.22 31.78
N VAL A 113 1.32 -14.13 31.09
CA VAL A 113 1.88 -14.83 29.93
C VAL A 113 1.34 -14.16 28.68
N VAL A 114 2.25 -13.82 27.78
CA VAL A 114 1.99 -13.24 26.46
C VAL A 114 2.51 -14.19 25.38
N GLY A 115 2.02 -14.02 24.15
CA GLY A 115 2.34 -14.83 22.98
C GLY A 115 1.28 -15.89 22.66
N ASN A 116 0.25 -15.99 23.49
CA ASN A 116 -0.91 -16.85 23.26
C ASN A 116 -1.94 -16.18 22.36
N VAL A 117 -2.79 -16.98 21.72
CA VAL A 117 -3.95 -16.46 20.98
C VAL A 117 -4.90 -15.73 21.95
N GLY A 118 -5.29 -14.51 21.61
CA GLY A 118 -6.23 -13.70 22.39
C GLY A 118 -5.59 -12.81 23.46
N GLU A 119 -6.32 -12.62 24.56
CA GLU A 119 -5.88 -11.75 25.67
C GLU A 119 -4.75 -12.38 26.49
N PRO A 120 -3.87 -11.58 27.11
CA PRO A 120 -2.81 -12.09 27.99
C PRO A 120 -3.38 -12.90 29.17
N LEU A 121 -2.70 -13.98 29.51
CA LEU A 121 -3.13 -14.85 30.60
C LEU A 121 -2.51 -14.39 31.92
N ARG A 122 -3.36 -14.05 32.91
CA ARG A 122 -2.89 -13.74 34.26
C ARG A 122 -2.43 -15.02 34.96
N VAL A 123 -1.29 -14.93 35.63
CA VAL A 123 -0.71 -16.02 36.41
C VAL A 123 -0.55 -15.56 37.85
N ASP A 124 -1.26 -16.23 38.76
CA ASP A 124 -1.21 -15.93 40.19
C ASP A 124 -0.12 -16.74 40.92
N ARG A 125 0.31 -17.89 40.38
CA ARG A 125 1.39 -18.73 40.93
C ARG A 125 2.43 -19.08 39.87
N GLU A 126 3.71 -18.95 40.20
CA GLU A 126 4.81 -19.29 39.27
C GLU A 126 4.77 -20.76 38.81
N ASP A 127 4.34 -21.69 39.67
CA ASP A 127 4.21 -23.12 39.34
C ASP A 127 3.26 -23.38 38.14
N ASP A 128 2.30 -22.48 37.90
CA ASP A 128 1.30 -22.64 36.84
C ASP A 128 1.86 -22.26 35.46
N ILE A 129 3.03 -21.59 35.40
CA ILE A 129 3.66 -21.12 34.15
C ILE A 129 4.02 -22.31 33.25
N ASP A 130 4.69 -23.33 33.80
CA ASP A 130 5.11 -24.50 33.01
C ASP A 130 3.92 -25.24 32.41
N THR A 131 2.81 -25.33 33.16
CA THR A 131 1.57 -25.92 32.66
C THR A 131 1.02 -25.10 31.50
N LEU A 132 0.91 -23.77 31.66
CA LEU A 132 0.42 -22.88 30.60
C LEU A 132 1.29 -22.95 29.34
N PHE A 133 2.61 -23.07 29.47
CA PHE A 133 3.52 -23.14 28.34
C PHE A 133 3.32 -24.40 27.48
N THR A 134 2.72 -25.46 28.05
CA THR A 134 2.41 -26.71 27.35
C THR A 134 0.99 -26.76 26.80
N THR A 135 0.02 -26.13 27.46
CA THR A 135 -1.40 -26.26 27.11
C THR A 135 -1.93 -25.16 26.20
N VAL A 136 -1.30 -23.99 26.20
CA VAL A 136 -1.83 -22.79 25.53
C VAL A 136 -1.39 -22.74 24.06
N GLU A 137 -2.34 -22.43 23.18
CA GLU A 137 -2.04 -22.21 21.77
C GLU A 137 -1.23 -20.93 21.56
N LYS A 138 -0.06 -21.09 20.92
CA LYS A 138 0.83 -19.98 20.56
C LYS A 138 0.28 -19.24 19.35
N ALA A 139 0.22 -17.93 19.43
CA ALA A 139 -0.13 -17.08 18.31
C ALA A 139 0.94 -17.16 17.21
N SER A 140 0.50 -17.15 15.96
CA SER A 140 1.37 -17.06 14.78
C SER A 140 1.25 -15.73 14.05
N LYS A 141 0.28 -14.90 14.43
CA LYS A 141 0.08 -13.57 13.88
C LYS A 141 -0.16 -12.57 15.00
N LEU A 142 0.21 -11.32 14.77
CA LEU A 142 -0.16 -10.18 15.59
C LEU A 142 -0.93 -9.19 14.72
N CYS A 143 -2.21 -9.01 15.01
CA CYS A 143 -2.98 -7.95 14.38
C CYS A 143 -2.75 -6.66 15.14
N VAL A 144 -2.32 -5.60 14.46
CA VAL A 144 -2.05 -4.30 15.09
C VAL A 144 -2.99 -3.26 14.50
N TRP A 145 -3.69 -2.54 15.37
CA TRP A 145 -4.54 -1.42 14.99
C TRP A 145 -3.82 -0.11 15.28
N VAL A 146 -3.84 0.75 14.29
CA VAL A 146 -3.12 2.02 14.30
C VAL A 146 -4.07 3.13 13.90
N LEU A 147 -4.12 4.17 14.72
CA LEU A 147 -4.80 5.40 14.38
C LEU A 147 -3.82 6.36 13.70
N GLY A 148 -4.20 6.89 12.55
CA GLY A 148 -3.43 7.92 11.85
C GLY A 148 -4.21 9.23 11.79
N ILE A 149 -3.54 10.35 12.05
CA ILE A 149 -4.01 11.65 11.58
C ILE A 149 -3.48 11.79 10.14
N PRO A 150 -4.35 11.93 9.11
CA PRO A 150 -3.96 11.95 7.71
C PRO A 150 -3.40 13.33 7.31
N LEU A 151 -2.42 13.80 8.05
CA LEU A 151 -1.62 14.99 7.74
C LEU A 151 -0.13 14.61 7.65
N PRO A 152 0.66 15.33 6.84
CA PRO A 152 2.09 15.06 6.73
C PRO A 152 2.74 15.29 8.09
N LYS A 153 3.78 14.51 8.39
CA LYS A 153 4.55 14.68 9.63
C LYS A 153 3.69 14.52 10.91
N ILE A 154 2.59 13.76 10.88
CA ILE A 154 1.93 13.29 12.11
C ILE A 154 1.97 11.76 12.17
N PRO A 155 2.62 11.18 13.20
CA PRO A 155 2.96 9.78 13.16
C PRO A 155 1.72 8.93 13.45
N PRO A 156 1.66 7.71 12.92
CA PRO A 156 0.69 6.73 13.39
C PRO A 156 0.83 6.49 14.90
N ILE A 157 -0.31 6.27 15.57
CA ILE A 157 -0.38 5.93 16.99
C ILE A 157 -0.93 4.52 17.11
N VAL A 158 -0.18 3.62 17.75
CA VAL A 158 -0.63 2.26 18.00
C VAL A 158 -1.72 2.27 19.06
N ILE A 159 -2.86 1.63 18.77
CA ILE A 159 -4.04 1.60 19.65
C ILE A 159 -4.12 0.29 20.40
N THR A 160 -4.02 -0.81 19.67
CA THR A 160 -4.10 -2.15 20.24
C THR A 160 -3.34 -3.12 19.35
N ALA A 161 -2.87 -4.21 19.96
CA ALA A 161 -2.24 -5.31 19.26
C ALA A 161 -2.73 -6.62 19.89
N VAL A 162 -3.27 -7.50 19.04
CA VAL A 162 -3.93 -8.74 19.48
C VAL A 162 -3.27 -9.92 18.79
N PRO A 163 -2.67 -10.86 19.54
CA PRO A 163 -2.10 -12.07 18.99
C PRO A 163 -3.19 -13.04 18.56
N ARG A 164 -2.95 -13.70 17.44
CA ARG A 164 -3.93 -14.51 16.72
C ARG A 164 -3.32 -15.81 16.20
N SER A 165 -4.18 -16.79 16.01
CA SER A 165 -3.85 -18.06 15.35
C SER A 165 -3.69 -17.89 13.83
N GLY A 166 -4.25 -16.81 13.27
CA GLY A 166 -4.30 -16.56 11.84
C GLY A 166 -5.32 -17.40 11.07
N LYS A 167 -6.10 -18.22 11.77
CA LYS A 167 -7.19 -19.05 11.23
C LYS A 167 -8.57 -18.46 11.50
N GLU A 168 -8.66 -17.32 12.18
CA GLU A 168 -9.94 -16.74 12.52
C GLU A 168 -10.69 -16.28 11.27
N GLY A 169 -11.98 -16.65 11.20
CA GLY A 169 -12.87 -16.22 10.13
C GLY A 169 -13.36 -14.78 10.29
N VAL A 170 -14.11 -14.33 9.29
CA VAL A 170 -14.64 -12.97 9.19
C VAL A 170 -15.47 -12.56 10.41
N SER A 171 -16.26 -13.48 10.99
CA SER A 171 -17.09 -13.19 12.17
C SER A 171 -16.27 -12.74 13.38
N LYS A 172 -15.12 -13.38 13.63
CA LYS A 172 -14.28 -13.04 14.78
C LYS A 172 -13.56 -11.71 14.56
N LEU A 173 -13.13 -11.45 13.33
CA LEU A 173 -12.58 -10.16 12.94
C LEU A 173 -13.60 -9.03 13.10
N PHE A 174 -14.86 -9.31 12.78
CA PHE A 174 -15.95 -8.37 12.94
C PHE A 174 -16.20 -8.05 14.42
N GLU A 175 -16.13 -9.03 15.32
CA GLU A 175 -16.18 -8.78 16.78
C GLU A 175 -15.07 -7.82 17.23
N TYR A 176 -13.83 -8.02 16.77
CA TYR A 176 -12.70 -7.13 17.08
C TYR A 176 -12.92 -5.72 16.55
N HIS A 177 -13.43 -5.60 15.33
CA HIS A 177 -13.80 -4.33 14.74
C HIS A 177 -14.86 -3.61 15.59
N THR A 178 -15.95 -4.29 15.99
CA THR A 178 -17.01 -3.71 16.82
C THR A 178 -16.47 -3.22 18.16
N LEU A 179 -15.65 -4.02 18.86
CA LEU A 179 -15.06 -3.63 20.16
C LEU A 179 -14.25 -2.32 20.07
N ILE A 180 -13.44 -2.18 19.02
CA ILE A 180 -12.63 -0.97 18.80
C ILE A 180 -13.53 0.21 18.45
N MET A 181 -14.47 0.02 17.53
CA MET A 181 -15.35 1.10 17.07
C MET A 181 -16.25 1.61 18.19
N ASP A 182 -16.83 0.73 19.01
CA ASP A 182 -17.64 1.11 20.17
C ASP A 182 -16.82 1.94 21.16
N SER A 183 -15.56 1.55 21.39
CA SER A 183 -14.65 2.27 22.27
C SER A 183 -14.24 3.66 21.74
N PHE A 184 -14.12 3.81 20.42
CA PHE A 184 -13.92 5.11 19.78
C PHE A 184 -15.18 5.99 19.81
N HIS A 185 -16.33 5.40 19.52
CA HIS A 185 -17.61 6.11 19.50
C HIS A 185 -17.99 6.64 20.89
N SER A 186 -17.68 5.89 21.96
CA SER A 186 -17.89 6.37 23.33
C SER A 186 -17.04 7.60 23.68
N ARG A 187 -16.04 7.92 22.86
CA ARG A 187 -15.13 9.08 22.97
C ARG A 187 -15.34 10.11 21.86
N HIS A 188 -16.42 10.00 21.11
CA HIS A 188 -16.75 10.88 19.99
C HIS A 188 -15.69 10.88 18.86
N ILE A 189 -14.97 9.78 18.70
CA ILE A 189 -14.08 9.56 17.56
C ILE A 189 -14.77 8.62 16.58
N THR A 190 -14.82 9.01 15.31
CA THR A 190 -15.22 8.12 14.22
C THR A 190 -14.13 8.17 13.15
N PRO A 191 -13.36 7.09 12.96
CA PRO A 191 -12.43 6.98 11.85
C PRO A 191 -13.13 7.16 10.51
N LEU A 192 -12.67 8.14 9.73
CA LEU A 192 -13.18 8.46 8.41
C LEU A 192 -12.87 7.34 7.40
N SER A 193 -11.73 6.68 7.58
CA SER A 193 -11.30 5.56 6.74
C SER A 193 -10.73 4.42 7.55
N MET A 194 -10.94 3.21 7.06
CA MET A 194 -10.45 1.96 7.62
C MET A 194 -9.71 1.18 6.53
N SER A 195 -8.39 1.01 6.69
CA SER A 195 -7.55 0.35 5.69
C SER A 195 -6.96 -0.97 6.16
N SER A 196 -6.89 -1.91 5.21
CA SER A 196 -6.30 -3.25 5.34
C SER A 196 -5.48 -3.63 4.10
N ASP A 197 -4.64 -4.66 4.20
CA ASP A 197 -3.75 -5.13 3.11
C ASP A 197 -4.52 -5.86 2.00
N GLY A 198 -5.82 -6.16 2.16
CA GLY A 198 -6.71 -6.62 1.08
C GLY A 198 -6.73 -8.13 0.87
N ALA A 199 -6.36 -8.91 1.88
CA ALA A 199 -6.55 -10.36 1.85
C ALA A 199 -8.04 -10.71 1.69
N ALA A 200 -8.37 -11.86 1.10
CA ALA A 200 -9.76 -12.26 0.85
C ALA A 200 -10.66 -12.18 2.10
N THR A 201 -10.13 -12.54 3.26
CA THR A 201 -10.83 -12.44 4.56
C THR A 201 -11.08 -10.98 4.97
N GLU A 202 -10.13 -10.07 4.71
CA GLU A 202 -10.25 -8.64 5.00
C GLU A 202 -11.20 -7.94 4.02
N CYS A 203 -11.16 -8.29 2.75
CA CYS A 203 -12.15 -7.84 1.76
C CYS A 203 -13.57 -8.26 2.18
N SER A 204 -13.73 -9.50 2.66
CA SER A 204 -15.00 -10.00 3.18
C SER A 204 -15.44 -9.26 4.45
N LEU A 205 -14.50 -8.97 5.35
CA LEU A 205 -14.74 -8.15 6.55
C LEU A 205 -15.20 -6.75 6.16
N GLY A 206 -14.55 -6.10 5.20
CA GLY A 206 -14.92 -4.79 4.69
C GLY A 206 -16.37 -4.73 4.18
N LYS A 207 -16.79 -5.75 3.42
CA LYS A 207 -18.19 -5.89 2.99
C LYS A 207 -19.14 -6.04 4.18
N GLN A 208 -18.78 -6.91 5.14
CA GLN A 208 -19.58 -7.10 6.35
C GLN A 208 -19.75 -5.78 7.12
N ILE A 209 -18.66 -5.02 7.30
CA ILE A 209 -18.67 -3.69 7.93
C ILE A 209 -19.63 -2.75 7.20
N ILE A 210 -19.57 -2.64 5.87
CA ILE A 210 -20.48 -1.75 5.13
C ILE A 210 -21.94 -2.19 5.35
N THR A 211 -22.23 -3.48 5.23
CA THR A 211 -23.60 -4.00 5.35
C THR A 211 -24.18 -3.97 6.75
N SER A 212 -23.34 -3.97 7.80
CA SER A 212 -23.78 -4.01 9.18
C SER A 212 -24.24 -2.67 9.72
N HIS A 213 -23.91 -1.56 9.04
CA HIS A 213 -24.35 -0.23 9.45
C HIS A 213 -25.85 -0.06 9.16
N GLU A 214 -26.58 0.55 10.09
CA GLU A 214 -28.01 0.83 9.91
C GLU A 214 -28.27 1.96 8.91
N HIS A 215 -27.28 2.84 8.74
CA HIS A 215 -27.43 4.07 8.00
C HIS A 215 -26.34 4.21 6.96
N HIS A 216 -26.76 4.63 5.78
CA HIS A 216 -25.88 4.84 4.63
C HIS A 216 -26.17 6.18 3.98
N MET A 217 -25.13 6.76 3.43
CA MET A 217 -25.22 7.86 2.49
C MET A 217 -25.06 7.30 1.08
N HIS A 218 -26.05 7.59 0.23
CA HIS A 218 -26.06 7.16 -1.15
C HIS A 218 -25.67 8.32 -2.05
N HIS A 219 -24.68 8.10 -2.91
CA HIS A 219 -24.34 9.04 -3.97
C HIS A 219 -24.51 8.35 -5.31
N HIS A 220 -25.38 8.91 -6.14
CA HIS A 220 -25.61 8.46 -7.50
C HIS A 220 -24.90 9.42 -8.47
N ILE A 221 -23.83 8.98 -9.14
CA ILE A 221 -23.20 9.77 -10.20
C ILE A 221 -23.84 9.32 -11.52
N ALA A 222 -24.70 10.18 -12.09
CA ALA A 222 -25.41 9.88 -13.32
C ALA A 222 -24.45 9.81 -14.50
N GLY A 223 -24.40 8.64 -15.17
CA GLY A 223 -23.68 8.46 -16.42
C GLY A 223 -24.58 8.71 -17.64
N PRO A 224 -24.00 8.81 -18.85
CA PRO A 224 -24.76 8.95 -20.09
C PRO A 224 -25.77 7.82 -20.34
N THR A 225 -25.50 6.63 -19.78
CA THR A 225 -26.41 5.49 -19.77
C THR A 225 -26.59 4.96 -18.34
N LYS A 226 -27.69 4.25 -18.10
CA LYS A 226 -27.93 3.59 -16.80
C LYS A 226 -26.84 2.60 -16.40
N LYS A 227 -26.19 1.93 -17.38
CA LYS A 227 -25.09 0.99 -17.12
C LYS A 227 -23.79 1.70 -16.70
N SER A 228 -23.57 2.91 -17.21
CA SER A 228 -22.39 3.72 -16.87
C SER A 228 -22.55 4.53 -15.59
N SER A 229 -23.76 4.65 -15.03
CA SER A 229 -23.96 5.32 -13.74
C SER A 229 -23.27 4.56 -12.60
N ILE A 230 -22.81 5.32 -11.60
CA ILE A 230 -22.09 4.76 -10.45
C ILE A 230 -22.85 5.10 -9.17
N ASP A 231 -23.22 4.06 -8.44
CA ASP A 231 -23.83 4.17 -7.11
C ASP A 231 -22.78 3.88 -6.05
N LEU A 232 -22.53 4.86 -5.19
CA LEU A 232 -21.64 4.74 -4.04
C LEU A 232 -22.47 4.68 -2.76
N VAL A 233 -22.09 3.75 -1.89
CA VAL A 233 -22.74 3.53 -0.58
C VAL A 233 -21.70 3.75 0.51
N ILE A 234 -21.87 4.81 1.29
CA ILE A 234 -20.96 5.18 2.36
C ILE A 234 -21.66 4.89 3.70
N PRO A 235 -21.14 3.96 4.53
CA PRO A 235 -21.76 3.67 5.83
C PRO A 235 -21.54 4.83 6.81
N LEU A 236 -22.54 5.10 7.64
CA LEU A 236 -22.55 6.15 8.65
C LEU A 236 -22.65 5.56 10.05
N CYS A 237 -21.80 5.99 10.99
CA CYS A 237 -21.94 5.59 12.40
C CYS A 237 -23.33 5.93 12.91
N SER A 238 -24.01 4.96 13.54
CA SER A 238 -25.31 5.17 14.18
C SER A 238 -25.26 6.26 15.26
N CYS A 239 -24.13 6.36 15.95
CA CYS A 239 -23.89 7.29 17.05
C CYS A 239 -23.94 8.77 16.64
N HIS A 240 -23.21 9.15 15.59
CA HIS A 240 -22.89 10.55 15.27
C HIS A 240 -23.12 10.90 13.79
N ARG A 241 -23.67 9.97 13.00
CA ARG A 241 -23.91 10.12 11.56
C ARG A 241 -22.66 10.53 10.77
N ARG A 242 -21.48 10.11 11.24
CA ARG A 242 -20.17 10.35 10.60
C ARG A 242 -19.84 9.19 9.66
N PRO A 243 -19.25 9.45 8.48
CA PRO A 243 -18.90 8.41 7.52
C PRO A 243 -17.70 7.58 7.97
N SER A 244 -17.68 6.31 7.56
CA SER A 244 -16.54 5.41 7.79
C SER A 244 -16.24 4.56 6.54
N ASN A 245 -15.33 5.03 5.71
CA ASN A 245 -15.00 4.42 4.42
C ASN A 245 -14.09 3.20 4.61
N VAL A 246 -14.44 2.05 4.04
CA VAL A 246 -13.50 0.92 3.92
C VAL A 246 -12.58 1.17 2.73
N VAL A 247 -11.27 1.05 2.93
CA VAL A 247 -10.22 1.41 1.96
C VAL A 247 -9.22 0.25 1.81
N GLN A 248 -8.65 0.09 0.62
CA GLN A 248 -7.58 -0.88 0.34
C GLN A 248 -6.22 -0.19 0.30
N ASP A 249 -5.15 -0.89 0.73
CA ASP A 249 -3.79 -0.37 0.56
C ASP A 249 -3.40 -0.30 -0.93
N ALA A 250 -3.07 0.90 -1.41
CA ALA A 250 -2.66 1.12 -2.79
C ALA A 250 -1.31 0.49 -3.12
N LYS A 251 -0.39 0.34 -2.15
CA LYS A 251 0.88 -0.37 -2.40
C LYS A 251 0.65 -1.87 -2.57
N HIS A 252 -0.25 -2.44 -1.78
CA HIS A 252 -0.76 -3.79 -2.04
C HIS A 252 -1.41 -3.89 -3.42
N GLY A 253 -2.30 -2.96 -3.77
CA GLY A 253 -2.93 -2.89 -5.11
C GLY A 253 -1.90 -2.91 -6.24
N ALA A 254 -0.80 -2.15 -6.11
CA ALA A 254 0.27 -2.12 -7.11
C ALA A 254 0.94 -3.49 -7.30
N LYS A 255 1.23 -4.18 -6.19
CA LYS A 255 1.78 -5.54 -6.22
C LYS A 255 0.80 -6.52 -6.83
N THR A 256 -0.48 -6.42 -6.47
CA THR A 256 -1.54 -7.25 -7.01
C THR A 256 -1.63 -7.08 -8.53
N ALA A 257 -1.64 -5.85 -9.04
CA ALA A 257 -1.64 -5.56 -10.47
C ALA A 257 -0.42 -6.16 -11.20
N ARG A 258 0.79 -5.93 -10.67
CA ARG A 258 1.99 -6.55 -11.24
C ARG A 258 1.89 -8.08 -11.25
N ASN A 259 1.49 -8.69 -10.14
CA ASN A 259 1.48 -10.13 -9.97
C ASN A 259 0.46 -10.83 -10.88
N GLN A 260 -0.62 -10.16 -11.31
CA GLN A 260 -1.57 -10.69 -12.31
C GLN A 260 -0.92 -10.93 -13.69
N LEU A 261 0.13 -10.19 -14.04
CA LEU A 261 0.89 -10.41 -15.28
C LEU A 261 1.94 -11.52 -15.17
N LEU A 262 2.32 -11.88 -13.94
CA LEU A 262 3.43 -12.80 -13.65
C LEU A 262 2.95 -14.19 -13.23
N THR A 263 1.63 -14.38 -13.07
CA THR A 263 1.07 -15.71 -12.83
C THR A 263 0.98 -16.49 -14.13
N GLY A 264 1.49 -17.72 -14.13
CA GLY A 264 1.36 -18.64 -15.27
C GLY A 264 -0.05 -19.22 -15.43
N ALA A 265 -0.96 -18.96 -14.49
CA ALA A 265 -2.33 -19.48 -14.50
C ALA A 265 -3.30 -18.63 -15.34
N HIS A 266 -2.94 -17.38 -15.66
CA HIS A 266 -3.80 -16.47 -16.40
C HIS A 266 -3.15 -16.02 -17.70
N LEU A 267 -3.96 -15.88 -18.74
CA LEU A 267 -3.61 -15.21 -19.99
C LEU A 267 -4.55 -14.02 -20.12
N LEU A 268 -4.13 -12.83 -19.72
CA LEU A 268 -5.05 -11.68 -19.73
C LEU A 268 -5.40 -11.34 -21.19
N VAL A 269 -6.67 -11.47 -21.55
CA VAL A 269 -7.18 -11.12 -22.88
C VAL A 269 -7.88 -9.78 -22.81
N LEU A 270 -7.46 -8.81 -23.62
CA LEU A 270 -8.13 -7.53 -23.78
C LEU A 270 -8.45 -7.36 -25.26
N GLY A 271 -9.67 -7.79 -25.63
CA GLY A 271 -10.14 -7.79 -27.02
C GLY A 271 -9.33 -8.75 -27.87
N ASN A 272 -8.72 -8.24 -28.93
CA ASN A 272 -7.92 -9.01 -29.88
C ASN A 272 -6.46 -9.23 -29.41
N PHE A 273 -6.10 -8.77 -28.21
CA PHE A 273 -4.72 -8.74 -27.74
C PHE A 273 -4.58 -9.42 -26.38
N THR A 274 -3.37 -9.86 -26.05
CA THR A 274 -3.08 -10.56 -24.78
C THR A 274 -1.96 -9.91 -23.98
N ALA A 275 -1.99 -10.04 -22.67
CA ALA A 275 -0.93 -9.61 -21.77
C ALA A 275 -0.58 -10.75 -20.81
N PHE A 276 0.70 -11.11 -20.75
CA PHE A 276 1.18 -12.25 -19.99
C PHE A 276 2.68 -12.12 -19.71
N PHE A 277 3.21 -13.05 -18.91
CA PHE A 277 4.57 -13.06 -18.38
C PHE A 277 5.68 -12.72 -19.39
N ALA A 278 5.65 -13.35 -20.58
CA ALA A 278 6.73 -13.18 -21.57
C ALA A 278 6.86 -11.72 -22.02
N HIS A 279 5.75 -10.99 -22.11
CA HIS A 279 5.81 -9.57 -22.49
C HIS A 279 6.57 -8.72 -21.48
N LEU A 280 6.48 -9.02 -20.17
CA LEU A 280 7.27 -8.34 -19.14
C LEU A 280 8.72 -8.81 -19.15
N ARG A 281 8.95 -10.10 -19.39
CA ARG A 281 10.31 -10.66 -19.50
C ARG A 281 11.10 -10.01 -20.62
N ASP A 282 10.50 -9.80 -21.78
CA ASP A 282 11.17 -9.15 -22.91
C ASP A 282 11.56 -7.70 -22.59
N ILE A 283 10.75 -6.97 -21.81
CA ILE A 283 11.13 -5.64 -21.32
C ILE A 283 12.35 -5.75 -20.40
N ALA A 284 12.37 -6.73 -19.49
CA ALA A 284 13.44 -6.91 -18.53
C ALA A 284 14.75 -7.43 -19.13
N GLU A 285 14.70 -8.11 -20.29
CA GLU A 285 15.86 -8.58 -21.04
C GLU A 285 16.41 -7.54 -22.02
N HIS A 286 15.59 -6.55 -22.40
CA HIS A 286 16.00 -5.51 -23.33
C HIS A 286 16.98 -4.52 -22.67
N VAL A 287 18.06 -4.15 -23.38
CA VAL A 287 19.13 -3.29 -22.86
C VAL A 287 18.63 -1.89 -22.44
N LEU A 288 17.63 -1.37 -23.15
CA LEU A 288 16.96 -0.10 -22.84
C LEU A 288 15.69 -0.25 -21.97
N GLY A 289 15.42 -1.48 -21.49
CA GLY A 289 14.26 -1.78 -20.69
C GLY A 289 14.29 -1.08 -19.33
N SER A 290 13.12 -0.67 -18.86
CA SER A 290 12.94 -0.03 -17.54
C SER A 290 12.87 -1.03 -16.38
N LEU A 291 12.74 -2.33 -16.69
CA LEU A 291 12.61 -3.41 -15.70
C LEU A 291 13.94 -4.14 -15.53
N PHE A 292 14.24 -4.53 -14.30
CA PHE A 292 15.35 -5.44 -14.06
C PHE A 292 14.89 -6.88 -14.24
N ARG A 293 15.82 -7.77 -14.63
CA ARG A 293 15.55 -9.22 -14.70
C ARG A 293 14.94 -9.78 -13.41
N ARG A 294 15.39 -9.32 -12.24
CA ARG A 294 14.85 -9.71 -10.92
C ARG A 294 13.43 -9.22 -10.63
N ASP A 295 12.93 -8.25 -11.39
CA ASP A 295 11.57 -7.72 -11.25
C ASP A 295 10.53 -8.67 -11.85
N VAL A 296 10.99 -9.65 -12.64
CA VAL A 296 10.16 -10.58 -13.42
C VAL A 296 10.56 -12.03 -13.10
N GLU A 297 11.85 -12.35 -13.09
CA GLU A 297 12.39 -13.68 -12.78
C GLU A 297 12.82 -13.80 -11.31
N LYS A 298 12.61 -14.98 -10.69
CA LYS A 298 12.90 -15.24 -9.27
C LYS A 298 12.34 -14.15 -8.34
N LEU A 299 11.08 -13.81 -8.63
CA LEU A 299 10.38 -12.65 -8.12
C LEU A 299 10.20 -12.65 -6.60
N ASP A 300 10.58 -11.54 -5.97
CA ASP A 300 10.01 -11.14 -4.69
C ASP A 300 8.61 -10.54 -4.90
N ARG A 301 7.57 -11.34 -4.58
CA ARG A 301 6.17 -10.94 -4.72
C ARG A 301 5.78 -9.75 -3.83
N GLN A 302 6.62 -9.40 -2.85
CA GLN A 302 6.42 -8.30 -1.92
C GLN A 302 7.25 -7.05 -2.25
N ASP A 303 8.08 -7.06 -3.31
CA ASP A 303 8.88 -5.89 -3.70
C ASP A 303 7.99 -4.77 -4.29
N ASP A 304 7.71 -3.76 -3.46
CA ASP A 304 6.96 -2.55 -3.84
C ASP A 304 7.68 -1.75 -4.95
N ARG A 305 9.02 -1.79 -5.01
CA ARG A 305 9.80 -1.03 -6.02
C ARG A 305 9.67 -1.65 -7.40
N ALA A 306 9.69 -2.98 -7.50
CA ALA A 306 9.45 -3.67 -8.77
C ALA A 306 8.01 -3.44 -9.27
N ALA A 307 7.02 -3.40 -8.38
CA ALA A 307 5.64 -3.03 -8.74
C ALA A 307 5.57 -1.58 -9.26
N SER A 308 6.21 -0.65 -8.56
CA SER A 308 6.29 0.76 -8.98
C SER A 308 6.98 0.94 -10.34
N ARG A 309 8.09 0.24 -10.60
CA ARG A 309 8.74 0.26 -11.93
C ARG A 309 7.83 -0.30 -13.01
N THR A 310 7.17 -1.43 -12.76
CA THR A 310 6.24 -2.06 -13.72
C THR A 310 5.13 -1.11 -14.17
N LEU A 311 4.54 -0.39 -13.21
CA LEU A 311 3.43 0.54 -13.45
C LEU A 311 3.87 1.97 -13.78
N SER A 312 5.17 2.19 -14.04
CA SER A 312 5.72 3.53 -14.27
C SER A 312 5.53 4.02 -15.70
N SER A 313 5.60 5.35 -15.86
CA SER A 313 5.62 6.03 -17.16
C SER A 313 6.78 5.58 -18.03
N ALA A 314 7.95 5.31 -17.44
CA ALA A 314 9.11 4.82 -18.16
C ALA A 314 8.83 3.47 -18.83
N THR A 315 8.16 2.55 -18.13
CA THR A 315 7.80 1.23 -18.69
C THR A 315 6.76 1.36 -19.78
N LEU A 316 5.75 2.22 -19.62
CA LEU A 316 4.77 2.44 -20.68
C LEU A 316 5.39 3.13 -21.90
N GLY A 317 6.23 4.15 -21.71
CA GLY A 317 6.94 4.83 -22.78
C GLY A 317 7.87 3.89 -23.54
N PHE A 318 8.58 3.01 -22.83
CA PHE A 318 9.39 1.97 -23.43
C PHE A 318 8.56 0.98 -24.27
N LEU A 319 7.43 0.50 -23.75
CA LEU A 319 6.50 -0.34 -24.51
C LEU A 319 6.02 0.35 -25.77
N GLY A 320 5.71 1.65 -25.68
CA GLY A 320 5.28 2.42 -26.84
C GLY A 320 6.36 2.54 -27.92
N GLN A 321 7.63 2.68 -27.53
CA GLN A 321 8.72 2.83 -28.50
C GLN A 321 9.17 1.51 -29.11
N HIS A 322 9.23 0.44 -28.31
CA HIS A 322 9.88 -0.81 -28.70
C HIS A 322 8.91 -1.97 -28.95
N PHE A 323 7.69 -1.92 -28.39
CA PHE A 323 6.69 -2.97 -28.53
C PHE A 323 5.28 -2.42 -28.85
N PRO A 324 5.14 -1.61 -29.92
CA PRO A 324 3.88 -0.97 -30.31
C PRO A 324 2.67 -1.90 -30.45
N GLN A 325 2.92 -3.14 -30.82
CA GLN A 325 1.92 -4.18 -31.02
C GLN A 325 1.29 -4.69 -29.71
N ARG A 326 1.91 -4.43 -28.55
CA ARG A 326 1.45 -4.94 -27.23
C ARG A 326 0.42 -4.03 -26.57
N ARG A 327 -0.62 -3.69 -27.31
CA ARG A 327 -1.65 -2.71 -26.92
C ARG A 327 -2.36 -3.10 -25.61
N SER A 328 -2.75 -4.36 -25.46
CA SER A 328 -3.33 -4.92 -24.22
C SER A 328 -2.47 -4.64 -22.98
N LEU A 329 -1.15 -4.90 -23.07
CA LEU A 329 -0.24 -4.66 -21.96
C LEU A 329 -0.09 -3.17 -21.69
N ALA A 330 0.04 -2.35 -22.74
CA ALA A 330 0.10 -0.90 -22.60
C ALA A 330 -1.15 -0.33 -21.92
N THR A 331 -2.35 -0.71 -22.38
CA THR A 331 -3.63 -0.31 -21.77
C THR A 331 -3.75 -0.79 -20.33
N TYR A 332 -3.35 -2.04 -20.05
CA TYR A 332 -3.37 -2.58 -18.69
C TYR A 332 -2.46 -1.79 -17.75
N LEU A 333 -1.19 -1.56 -18.14
CA LEU A 333 -0.23 -0.81 -17.33
C LEU A 333 -0.64 0.65 -17.17
N PHE A 334 -1.26 1.25 -18.19
CA PHE A 334 -1.82 2.59 -18.11
C PHE A 334 -2.89 2.67 -17.02
N ILE A 335 -3.93 1.84 -17.11
CA ILE A 335 -5.06 1.88 -16.19
C ILE A 335 -4.65 1.55 -14.76
N MET A 336 -3.84 0.49 -14.58
CA MET A 336 -3.35 0.12 -13.26
C MET A 336 -2.39 1.18 -12.72
N GLY A 337 -1.50 1.73 -13.55
CA GLY A 337 -0.59 2.81 -13.16
C GLY A 337 -1.33 4.07 -12.72
N GLU A 338 -2.35 4.49 -13.45
CA GLU A 338 -3.22 5.61 -13.06
C GLU A 338 -3.97 5.33 -11.75
N LEU A 339 -4.54 4.13 -11.62
CA LEU A 339 -5.23 3.69 -10.40
C LEU A 339 -4.30 3.74 -9.18
N ILE A 340 -3.02 3.40 -9.29
CA ILE A 340 -2.08 3.54 -8.17
C ILE A 340 -1.65 5.01 -7.99
N ASN A 341 -1.42 5.73 -9.08
CA ASN A 341 -0.96 7.11 -9.04
C ASN A 341 -1.97 8.02 -8.33
N MET A 342 -3.27 7.87 -8.57
CA MET A 342 -4.29 8.71 -7.89
C MET A 342 -4.34 8.52 -6.36
N TRP A 343 -3.84 7.40 -5.84
CA TRP A 343 -3.67 7.18 -4.40
C TRP A 343 -2.34 7.72 -3.86
N GLN A 344 -1.27 7.65 -4.64
CA GLN A 344 0.09 7.95 -4.16
C GLN A 344 0.59 9.35 -4.52
N ASN A 345 -0.01 10.00 -5.53
CA ASN A 345 0.42 11.29 -6.05
C ASN A 345 0.03 12.45 -5.12
N GLN A 346 0.99 13.34 -4.87
CA GLN A 346 0.85 14.45 -3.93
C GLN A 346 0.44 15.78 -4.58
N SER A 347 0.26 15.80 -5.90
CA SER A 347 0.06 17.03 -6.68
C SER A 347 -1.25 17.03 -7.47
N ILE A 348 -1.83 15.86 -7.78
CA ILE A 348 -3.06 15.74 -8.57
C ILE A 348 -4.29 16.27 -7.79
N GLY A 349 -5.04 17.18 -8.41
CA GLY A 349 -6.28 17.74 -7.84
C GLY A 349 -7.40 16.70 -7.73
N ARG A 350 -8.43 16.96 -6.90
CA ARG A 350 -9.47 15.93 -6.62
C ARG A 350 -10.39 15.64 -7.81
N LEU A 351 -10.62 16.62 -8.69
CA LEU A 351 -11.42 16.42 -9.90
C LEU A 351 -10.70 15.54 -10.93
N GLU A 352 -9.41 15.80 -11.17
CA GLU A 352 -8.58 14.99 -12.06
C GLU A 352 -8.40 13.58 -11.49
N CYS A 353 -8.16 13.46 -10.18
CA CYS A 353 -8.17 12.20 -9.45
C CYS A 353 -9.47 11.43 -9.69
N ALA A 354 -10.64 12.08 -9.53
CA ALA A 354 -11.93 11.45 -9.81
C ALA A 354 -12.04 10.99 -11.28
N CYS A 355 -11.55 11.77 -12.25
CA CYS A 355 -11.53 11.37 -13.66
C CYS A 355 -10.77 10.05 -13.88
N MET A 356 -9.55 9.95 -13.33
CA MET A 356 -8.72 8.76 -13.44
C MET A 356 -9.38 7.55 -12.78
N VAL A 357 -9.99 7.73 -11.60
CA VAL A 357 -10.75 6.67 -10.91
C VAL A 357 -11.89 6.16 -11.78
N LEU A 358 -12.71 7.07 -12.30
CA LEU A 358 -13.91 6.74 -13.08
C LEU A 358 -13.51 5.98 -14.36
N ARG A 359 -12.43 6.41 -15.02
CA ARG A 359 -11.87 5.71 -16.19
C ARG A 359 -11.42 4.29 -15.86
N ALA A 360 -10.65 4.12 -14.79
CA ALA A 360 -10.19 2.80 -14.35
C ALA A 360 -11.36 1.87 -14.01
N ARG A 361 -12.35 2.37 -13.25
CA ARG A 361 -13.54 1.62 -12.86
C ARG A 361 -14.38 1.20 -14.06
N LEU A 362 -14.63 2.11 -15.00
CA LEU A 362 -15.39 1.82 -16.22
C LEU A 362 -14.66 0.77 -17.08
N LEU A 363 -13.36 0.95 -17.32
CA LEU A 363 -12.60 0.00 -18.12
C LEU A 363 -12.57 -1.39 -17.48
N LEU A 364 -12.36 -1.49 -16.17
CA LEU A 364 -12.41 -2.76 -15.45
C LEU A 364 -13.76 -3.46 -15.59
N THR A 365 -14.85 -2.71 -15.47
CA THR A 365 -16.22 -3.24 -15.54
C THR A 365 -16.54 -3.73 -16.96
N GLU A 366 -16.18 -2.94 -17.97
CA GLU A 366 -16.41 -3.27 -19.38
C GLU A 366 -15.51 -4.41 -19.86
N TRP A 367 -14.26 -4.46 -19.39
CA TRP A 367 -13.37 -5.58 -19.65
C TRP A 367 -13.92 -6.88 -19.05
N HIS A 368 -14.35 -6.87 -17.78
CA HIS A 368 -14.99 -8.02 -17.15
C HIS A 368 -16.25 -8.46 -17.92
N SER A 369 -17.09 -7.50 -18.31
CA SER A 369 -18.31 -7.73 -19.10
C SER A 369 -17.99 -8.37 -20.45
N HIS A 370 -16.97 -7.89 -21.15
CA HIS A 370 -16.52 -8.43 -22.44
C HIS A 370 -16.08 -9.88 -22.32
N ILE A 371 -15.24 -10.21 -21.32
CA ILE A 371 -14.79 -11.59 -21.10
C ILE A 371 -15.98 -12.50 -20.73
N SER A 372 -16.87 -12.03 -19.86
CA SER A 372 -18.04 -12.81 -19.40
C SER A 372 -19.02 -13.14 -20.52
N GLN A 373 -19.10 -12.29 -21.56
CA GLN A 373 -20.00 -12.48 -22.69
C GLN A 373 -19.37 -13.25 -23.85
N HIS A 374 -18.05 -13.46 -23.82
CA HIS A 374 -17.35 -14.16 -24.89
C HIS A 374 -17.60 -15.68 -24.77
N PRO A 375 -18.02 -16.36 -25.86
CA PRO A 375 -18.42 -17.77 -25.79
C PRO A 375 -17.29 -18.72 -25.37
N ASP A 376 -16.04 -18.36 -25.69
CA ASP A 376 -14.87 -19.20 -25.48
C ASP A 376 -13.99 -18.81 -24.28
N TYR A 377 -14.34 -17.74 -23.56
CA TYR A 377 -13.52 -17.25 -22.45
C TYR A 377 -14.15 -17.51 -21.09
N SER A 378 -13.31 -17.58 -20.07
CA SER A 378 -13.68 -17.61 -18.67
C SER A 378 -12.98 -16.47 -17.93
N VAL A 379 -13.70 -15.84 -17.00
CA VAL A 379 -13.14 -14.86 -16.07
C VAL A 379 -12.05 -15.45 -15.17
N ASP A 380 -11.99 -16.78 -15.03
CA ASP A 380 -10.98 -17.44 -14.21
C ASP A 380 -9.62 -17.59 -14.93
N VAL A 381 -9.60 -17.48 -16.27
CA VAL A 381 -8.39 -17.72 -17.08
C VAL A 381 -8.00 -16.51 -17.91
N GLN A 382 -8.97 -15.88 -18.59
CA GLN A 382 -8.73 -14.77 -19.53
C GLN A 382 -8.86 -13.38 -18.91
N PHE A 383 -9.16 -13.31 -17.62
CA PHE A 383 -9.28 -12.07 -16.86
C PHE A 383 -8.37 -12.11 -15.62
N ILE A 384 -8.22 -10.97 -14.97
CA ILE A 384 -7.59 -10.93 -13.65
C ILE A 384 -8.41 -11.76 -12.66
N SER A 385 -7.73 -12.34 -11.67
CA SER A 385 -8.40 -13.08 -10.60
C SER A 385 -9.52 -12.26 -9.95
N ARG A 386 -10.57 -12.95 -9.52
CA ARG A 386 -11.73 -12.35 -8.82
C ARG A 386 -11.30 -11.43 -7.67
N ASP A 387 -10.39 -11.88 -6.83
CA ASP A 387 -9.90 -11.10 -5.69
C ASP A 387 -9.23 -9.79 -6.14
N SER A 388 -8.43 -9.84 -7.22
CA SER A 388 -7.80 -8.64 -7.77
C SER A 388 -8.83 -7.66 -8.34
N TYR A 389 -9.84 -8.16 -9.05
CA TYR A 389 -10.93 -7.33 -9.55
C TYR A 389 -11.68 -6.64 -8.41
N GLU A 390 -12.04 -7.38 -7.37
CA GLU A 390 -12.71 -6.83 -6.19
C GLU A 390 -11.85 -5.78 -5.47
N ILE A 391 -10.53 -6.00 -5.35
CA ILE A 391 -9.58 -5.02 -4.81
C ILE A 391 -9.59 -3.75 -5.65
N PHE A 392 -9.46 -3.84 -6.97
CA PHE A 392 -9.38 -2.65 -7.84
C PHE A 392 -10.68 -1.86 -7.89
N ILE A 393 -11.84 -2.53 -7.91
CA ILE A 393 -13.14 -1.85 -7.81
C ILE A 393 -13.28 -1.17 -6.45
N THR A 394 -12.89 -1.83 -5.36
CA THR A 394 -12.92 -1.22 -4.02
C THR A 394 -11.99 -0.01 -3.94
N MET A 395 -10.80 -0.07 -4.53
CA MET A 395 -9.89 1.09 -4.62
C MET A 395 -10.50 2.26 -5.39
N CYS A 396 -11.29 1.99 -6.43
CA CYS A 396 -12.00 3.04 -7.17
C CYS A 396 -13.12 3.66 -6.30
N ASP A 397 -14.03 2.83 -5.81
CA ASP A 397 -15.22 3.27 -5.08
C ASP A 397 -14.87 3.96 -3.76
N SER A 398 -13.87 3.43 -3.04
CA SER A 398 -13.40 4.03 -1.79
C SER A 398 -12.73 5.39 -1.99
N LEU A 399 -11.98 5.62 -3.07
CA LEU A 399 -11.38 6.94 -3.31
C LEU A 399 -12.44 8.00 -3.63
N LEU A 400 -13.43 7.67 -4.47
CA LEU A 400 -14.57 8.56 -4.72
C LEU A 400 -15.36 8.82 -3.44
N SER A 401 -15.58 7.79 -2.62
CA SER A 401 -16.28 7.91 -1.34
C SER A 401 -15.52 8.79 -0.34
N LEU A 402 -14.18 8.72 -0.32
CA LEU A 402 -13.34 9.62 0.49
C LEU A 402 -13.43 11.07 0.00
N ILE A 403 -13.41 11.31 -1.31
CA ILE A 403 -13.57 12.66 -1.88
C ILE A 403 -14.91 13.27 -1.44
N LEU A 404 -16.00 12.51 -1.55
CA LEU A 404 -17.35 12.94 -1.17
C LEU A 404 -17.47 13.13 0.35
N SER A 405 -16.91 12.21 1.14
CA SER A 405 -16.91 12.31 2.61
C SER A 405 -16.12 13.53 3.10
N HIS A 406 -14.94 13.80 2.52
CA HIS A 406 -14.17 15.00 2.87
C HIS A 406 -14.94 16.28 2.49
N ARG A 407 -15.45 16.36 1.26
CA ARG A 407 -16.23 17.51 0.79
C ARG A 407 -17.36 17.87 1.75
N GLN A 408 -18.07 16.87 2.28
CA GLN A 408 -19.23 17.08 3.13
C GLN A 408 -18.87 17.29 4.61
N PHE A 409 -17.91 16.54 5.15
CA PHE A 409 -17.68 16.48 6.60
C PHE A 409 -16.38 17.16 7.07
N TYR A 410 -15.40 17.30 6.17
CA TYR A 410 -14.07 17.85 6.45
C TYR A 410 -13.56 18.76 5.32
N PRO A 411 -14.36 19.73 4.82
CA PRO A 411 -14.00 20.53 3.65
C PRO A 411 -12.75 21.40 3.86
N ASN A 412 -12.42 21.68 5.13
CA ASN A 412 -11.27 22.49 5.54
C ASN A 412 -10.00 21.67 5.77
N TYR A 413 -10.00 20.37 5.47
CA TYR A 413 -8.84 19.49 5.59
C TYR A 413 -8.50 18.86 4.24
N PRO A 414 -7.23 18.84 3.82
CA PRO A 414 -6.82 18.22 2.57
C PRO A 414 -7.07 16.71 2.63
N LEU A 415 -7.51 16.14 1.51
CA LEU A 415 -7.50 14.68 1.33
C LEU A 415 -6.12 14.28 0.81
N LEU A 416 -5.38 13.51 1.61
CA LEU A 416 -4.05 12.98 1.29
C LEU A 416 -4.13 11.45 1.15
N PRO A 417 -4.52 10.89 -0.02
CA PRO A 417 -4.94 9.49 -0.12
C PRO A 417 -3.87 8.48 0.31
N TRP A 418 -2.58 8.80 0.14
CA TRP A 418 -1.46 7.97 0.55
C TRP A 418 -1.32 7.83 2.08
N LEU A 419 -2.00 8.68 2.85
CA LEU A 419 -2.06 8.56 4.31
C LEU A 419 -3.25 7.73 4.79
N HIS A 420 -4.20 7.43 3.91
CA HIS A 420 -5.35 6.53 4.18
C HIS A 420 -5.03 5.06 3.84
N SER A 421 -3.99 4.81 3.04
CA SER A 421 -3.48 3.48 2.67
C SER A 421 -2.12 3.23 3.33
N ARG A 422 -2.06 2.36 4.36
CA ARG A 422 -0.83 2.14 5.14
C ARG A 422 -0.57 0.66 5.38
N LYS A 423 0.71 0.32 5.51
CA LYS A 423 1.21 -1.03 5.85
C LYS A 423 2.10 -1.02 7.09
N LEU A 424 2.03 -2.08 7.88
CA LEU A 424 2.84 -2.29 9.09
C LEU A 424 4.12 -3.10 8.79
N LYS A 425 5.15 -2.93 9.64
CA LYS A 425 6.45 -3.62 9.51
C LYS A 425 6.36 -5.06 10.03
N LYS A 426 7.09 -5.98 9.40
CA LYS A 426 7.16 -7.40 9.80
C LYS A 426 8.40 -7.77 10.63
N ASP A 427 8.26 -8.90 11.32
CA ASP A 427 9.26 -9.73 12.02
C ASP A 427 9.66 -9.26 13.43
N PHE A 428 8.94 -9.78 14.44
CA PHE A 428 9.24 -9.65 15.87
C PHE A 428 8.43 -10.68 16.68
N THR A 429 8.85 -11.00 17.91
CA THR A 429 7.95 -11.68 18.88
C THR A 429 6.97 -10.68 19.50
N GLN A 430 5.90 -11.15 20.14
CA GLN A 430 4.98 -10.23 20.84
C GLN A 430 5.70 -9.45 21.94
N LEU A 431 6.64 -10.07 22.65
CA LEU A 431 7.39 -9.39 23.70
C LEU A 431 8.30 -8.29 23.11
N ASP A 432 8.96 -8.57 21.98
CA ASP A 432 9.76 -7.57 21.27
C ASP A 432 8.90 -6.39 20.84
N PHE A 433 7.69 -6.64 20.35
CA PHE A 433 6.74 -5.59 20.00
C PHE A 433 6.42 -4.67 21.19
N LEU A 434 6.17 -5.24 22.36
CA LEU A 434 5.85 -4.46 23.58
C LEU A 434 7.03 -3.64 24.08
N HIS A 435 8.25 -4.17 23.97
CA HIS A 435 9.46 -3.43 24.29
C HIS A 435 9.79 -2.37 23.24
N PHE A 436 9.41 -2.60 21.99
CA PHE A 436 9.66 -1.69 20.87
C PHE A 436 8.70 -0.50 20.84
N ILE A 437 7.42 -0.62 21.26
CA ILE A 437 6.46 0.49 21.20
C ILE A 437 6.97 1.78 21.89
N PRO A 438 7.47 1.74 23.14
CA PRO A 438 8.01 2.94 23.78
C PRO A 438 9.19 3.55 23.02
N GLU A 439 10.04 2.70 22.44
CA GLU A 439 11.19 3.12 21.64
C GLU A 439 10.76 3.74 20.31
N LEU A 440 9.75 3.16 19.64
CA LEU A 440 9.14 3.70 18.44
C LEU A 440 8.51 5.07 18.71
N HIS A 441 7.80 5.25 19.82
CA HIS A 441 7.28 6.57 20.22
C HIS A 441 8.41 7.60 20.41
N VAL A 442 9.52 7.22 21.05
CA VAL A 442 10.68 8.10 21.25
C VAL A 442 11.37 8.43 19.92
N MET A 443 11.52 7.45 19.02
CA MET A 443 12.11 7.66 17.69
C MET A 443 11.25 8.57 16.83
N LEU A 444 9.94 8.33 16.78
CA LEU A 444 8.99 9.19 16.05
C LEU A 444 9.06 10.62 16.60
N LEU A 445 9.03 10.81 17.92
CA LEU A 445 9.17 12.12 18.57
C LEU A 445 10.53 12.80 18.26
N GLY A 446 11.61 12.03 18.20
CA GLY A 446 12.96 12.52 17.90
C GLY A 446 13.16 12.95 16.45
N GLU A 447 12.59 12.23 15.48
CA GLU A 447 12.66 12.58 14.05
C GLU A 447 11.87 13.86 13.70
N PHE A 448 10.84 14.24 14.48
CA PHE A 448 10.19 15.56 14.34
C PHE A 448 11.12 16.75 14.62
N SER A 449 12.30 16.50 15.22
CA SER A 449 13.21 17.54 15.67
C SER A 449 14.33 17.88 14.67
N ASN A 450 14.64 17.06 13.65
CA ASN A 450 15.70 17.36 12.67
C ASN A 450 15.71 16.50 11.38
N LEU A 451 15.67 17.23 10.24
CA LEU A 451 16.36 17.06 8.93
C LEU A 451 15.90 16.06 7.84
N SER A 452 16.25 16.47 6.61
CA SER A 452 15.87 16.00 5.28
C SER A 452 16.40 14.61 4.91
N SER A 453 15.63 13.93 4.05
CA SER A 453 15.72 12.49 3.77
C SER A 453 16.51 12.12 2.50
N GLN A 454 16.92 13.10 1.69
CA GLN A 454 17.32 12.83 0.29
C GLN A 454 18.68 12.12 0.14
N GLU A 455 19.56 12.12 1.15
CA GLU A 455 20.95 11.67 0.97
C GLU A 455 21.29 10.29 1.60
N LYS A 456 20.38 9.66 2.35
CA LYS A 456 20.66 8.37 3.03
C LYS A 456 20.02 7.13 2.40
N ALA A 457 19.08 7.28 1.47
CA ALA A 457 18.28 6.17 0.94
C ALA A 457 18.92 5.39 -0.23
N ASN A 458 19.98 5.91 -0.85
CA ASN A 458 20.55 5.33 -2.07
C ASN A 458 21.56 4.18 -1.83
N ALA A 459 21.85 3.79 -0.59
CA ALA A 459 22.94 2.85 -0.28
C ALA A 459 22.54 1.42 0.13
N THR A 460 21.25 1.08 0.26
CA THR A 460 20.87 -0.27 0.72
C THR A 460 19.64 -0.84 0.03
N ALA A 461 19.79 -2.04 -0.54
CA ALA A 461 18.78 -2.80 -1.27
C ALA A 461 17.77 -3.52 -0.35
N ALA A 462 17.93 -3.42 0.96
CA ALA A 462 16.95 -3.86 1.95
C ALA A 462 16.53 -2.64 2.78
N GLY A 463 15.37 -2.07 2.46
CA GLY A 463 14.87 -0.88 3.15
C GLY A 463 13.64 -0.29 2.47
N TYR A 464 12.52 -0.31 3.21
CA TYR A 464 11.26 0.32 2.81
C TYR A 464 11.45 1.82 2.54
N HIS A 465 10.83 2.30 1.45
CA HIS A 465 10.76 3.72 1.15
C HIS A 465 9.56 4.33 1.89
N HIS A 466 9.82 5.03 2.99
CA HIS A 466 8.79 5.78 3.70
C HIS A 466 8.63 7.15 3.05
N THR A 467 7.52 7.38 2.33
CA THR A 467 7.14 8.69 1.76
C THR A 467 6.70 9.71 2.82
N TYR A 468 6.70 9.31 4.10
CA TYR A 468 6.16 10.06 5.22
C TYR A 468 6.81 11.44 5.44
N PHE A 469 8.10 11.58 5.11
CA PHE A 469 8.86 12.82 5.32
C PHE A 469 9.03 13.68 4.06
N HIS A 470 8.54 13.21 2.90
CA HIS A 470 8.55 14.01 1.67
C HIS A 470 7.28 14.86 1.61
N SER A 471 7.41 16.14 1.96
CA SER A 471 6.28 17.07 1.97
C SER A 471 6.56 18.42 1.32
N ASP A 472 7.75 18.62 0.76
CA ASP A 472 8.25 19.96 0.46
C ASP A 472 7.57 20.58 -0.77
N ASP A 473 6.90 19.77 -1.60
CA ASP A 473 6.22 20.19 -2.83
C ASP A 473 4.70 19.85 -2.86
N ILE A 474 4.04 19.64 -1.71
CA ILE A 474 2.61 19.27 -1.67
C ILE A 474 1.73 20.50 -2.00
N ASN A 475 0.90 20.38 -3.04
CA ASN A 475 -0.09 21.41 -3.39
C ASN A 475 -1.36 21.28 -2.53
N ILE A 476 -1.30 21.73 -1.27
CA ILE A 476 -2.42 21.64 -0.32
C ILE A 476 -3.72 22.26 -0.85
N PRO A 477 -3.73 23.46 -1.48
CA PRO A 477 -4.96 24.02 -2.05
C PRO A 477 -5.65 23.09 -3.05
N ALA A 478 -4.92 22.50 -4.00
CA ALA A 478 -5.49 21.59 -5.00
C ALA A 478 -6.07 20.30 -4.37
N LEU A 479 -5.56 19.88 -3.21
CA LEU A 479 -6.05 18.72 -2.44
C LEU A 479 -7.28 19.03 -1.58
N MET A 480 -7.68 20.31 -1.50
CA MET A 480 -8.87 20.82 -0.83
C MET A 480 -9.92 21.36 -1.80
N GLU A 481 -9.69 21.27 -3.11
CA GLU A 481 -10.69 21.58 -4.12
C GLU A 481 -11.59 20.37 -4.34
N TRP A 482 -12.88 20.54 -4.08
CA TRP A 482 -13.83 19.43 -4.10
C TRP A 482 -14.70 19.45 -5.36
N PRO A 483 -14.80 18.33 -6.11
CA PRO A 483 -15.64 18.28 -7.29
C PRO A 483 -17.12 18.38 -6.91
N THR A 484 -17.86 19.20 -7.66
CA THR A 484 -19.32 19.28 -7.59
C THR A 484 -19.96 18.05 -8.21
N HIS A 485 -21.25 17.85 -7.95
CA HIS A 485 -21.98 16.72 -8.53
C HIS A 485 -21.99 16.78 -10.07
N ALA A 486 -22.33 17.94 -10.62
CA ALA A 486 -22.31 18.17 -12.07
C ALA A 486 -20.93 17.96 -12.69
N GLN A 487 -19.85 18.34 -11.98
CA GLN A 487 -18.49 18.04 -12.45
C GLN A 487 -18.20 16.54 -12.45
N LEU A 488 -18.66 15.78 -11.44
CA LEU A 488 -18.50 14.33 -11.42
C LEU A 488 -19.28 13.64 -12.54
N GLU A 489 -20.51 14.07 -12.82
CA GLU A 489 -21.33 13.56 -13.92
C GLU A 489 -20.69 13.87 -15.28
N PHE A 490 -20.22 15.11 -15.48
CA PHE A 490 -19.50 15.52 -16.68
C PHE A 490 -18.23 14.70 -16.88
N THR A 491 -17.43 14.56 -15.82
CA THR A 491 -16.19 13.78 -15.85
C THR A 491 -16.46 12.30 -16.08
N LEU A 492 -17.54 11.74 -15.54
CA LEU A 492 -17.95 10.36 -15.82
C LEU A 492 -18.29 10.18 -17.30
N ALA A 493 -18.99 11.14 -17.91
CA ALA A 493 -19.28 11.12 -19.34
C ALA A 493 -17.99 11.21 -20.19
N SER A 494 -17.05 12.10 -19.84
CA SER A 494 -15.75 12.19 -20.51
C SER A 494 -14.92 10.91 -20.35
N ALA A 495 -14.85 10.36 -19.14
CA ALA A 495 -14.13 9.11 -18.86
C ALA A 495 -14.74 7.93 -19.65
N LEU A 496 -16.06 7.92 -19.87
CA LEU A 496 -16.70 6.91 -20.71
C LEU A 496 -16.26 7.01 -22.17
N GLU A 497 -16.14 8.21 -22.73
CA GLU A 497 -15.62 8.40 -24.09
C GLU A 497 -14.15 7.97 -24.20
N ASP A 498 -13.31 8.34 -23.23
CA ASP A 498 -11.91 7.87 -23.16
C ASP A 498 -11.83 6.34 -23.14
N VAL A 499 -12.68 5.67 -22.33
CA VAL A 499 -12.72 4.21 -22.24
C VAL A 499 -13.22 3.58 -23.53
N LYS A 500 -14.24 4.15 -24.19
CA LYS A 500 -14.71 3.68 -25.50
C LYS A 500 -13.59 3.72 -26.53
N GLU A 501 -12.87 4.83 -26.58
CA GLU A 501 -11.73 5.01 -27.47
C GLU A 501 -10.65 3.97 -27.19
N LEU A 502 -10.20 3.83 -25.94
CA LEU A 502 -9.21 2.81 -25.53
C LEU A 502 -9.65 1.39 -25.89
N LEU A 503 -10.88 1.01 -25.58
CA LEU A 503 -11.41 -0.32 -25.88
C LEU A 503 -11.53 -0.56 -27.40
N SER A 504 -11.87 0.46 -28.18
CA SER A 504 -11.93 0.35 -29.64
C SER A 504 -10.57 -0.01 -30.26
N THR A 505 -9.46 0.54 -29.73
CA THR A 505 -8.10 0.20 -30.20
C THR A 505 -7.72 -1.27 -29.97
N LEU A 506 -8.39 -1.91 -29.01
CA LEU A 506 -8.24 -3.31 -28.64
C LEU A 506 -9.22 -4.21 -29.41
N GLY A 507 -10.12 -3.65 -30.20
CA GLY A 507 -11.17 -4.38 -30.92
C GLY A 507 -12.41 -4.70 -30.08
N ILE A 508 -12.57 -4.07 -28.91
CA ILE A 508 -13.76 -4.20 -28.07
C ILE A 508 -14.74 -3.09 -28.45
N ASN A 509 -15.84 -3.46 -29.11
CA ASN A 509 -16.92 -2.52 -29.44
C ASN A 509 -17.88 -2.38 -28.26
N PHE A 510 -18.17 -1.14 -27.87
CA PHE A 510 -19.32 -0.81 -27.01
C PHE A 510 -20.62 -1.05 -27.80
N ALA A 511 -21.04 -2.29 -27.94
CA ALA A 511 -22.35 -2.59 -28.52
C ALA A 511 -23.45 -2.29 -27.49
N PRO A 512 -24.57 -1.65 -27.86
CA PRO A 512 -25.80 -1.80 -27.09
C PRO A 512 -26.13 -3.29 -27.06
N SER A 513 -26.52 -3.81 -25.88
CA SER A 513 -26.78 -5.23 -25.61
C SER A 513 -27.37 -5.93 -26.86
N PRO A 514 -26.73 -6.97 -27.43
CA PRO A 514 -27.32 -7.66 -28.55
C PRO A 514 -28.64 -8.27 -28.08
N THR A 515 -29.71 -7.92 -28.81
CA THR A 515 -30.99 -8.60 -28.74
C THR A 515 -30.72 -10.09 -28.94
N GLN A 516 -31.14 -10.89 -27.95
CA GLN A 516 -31.17 -12.36 -27.94
C GLN A 516 -30.56 -13.03 -29.19
N VAL A 517 -29.30 -13.44 -29.07
CA VAL A 517 -28.77 -14.45 -29.99
C VAL A 517 -29.51 -15.74 -29.67
N VAL A 518 -30.41 -16.13 -30.59
CA VAL A 518 -31.10 -17.43 -30.56
C VAL A 518 -30.04 -18.53 -30.47
N PRO A 519 -30.18 -19.51 -29.55
CA PRO A 519 -29.26 -20.64 -29.49
C PRO A 519 -29.24 -21.36 -30.85
N ARG A 520 -28.07 -21.54 -31.44
CA ARG A 520 -27.92 -22.48 -32.55
C ARG A 520 -28.19 -23.88 -32.01
N ASP A 521 -29.13 -24.57 -32.64
CA ASP A 521 -29.51 -25.94 -32.34
C ASP A 521 -28.28 -26.84 -32.21
N ALA A 522 -28.15 -27.44 -31.03
CA ALA A 522 -27.24 -28.53 -30.77
C ALA A 522 -27.75 -29.78 -31.50
N ASN A 523 -27.47 -29.89 -32.80
CA ASN A 523 -27.52 -31.14 -33.55
C ASN A 523 -26.75 -30.99 -34.87
N SER A 524 -25.42 -31.07 -34.79
CA SER A 524 -24.60 -31.58 -35.89
C SER A 524 -23.44 -32.37 -35.30
N GLY A 525 -23.19 -33.54 -35.89
CA GLY A 525 -22.56 -34.69 -35.25
C GLY A 525 -21.14 -34.49 -34.76
N THR A 526 -20.88 -35.09 -33.60
CA THR A 526 -19.55 -35.36 -33.06
C THR A 526 -18.75 -36.25 -34.01
N ALA A 527 -17.70 -35.69 -34.63
CA ALA A 527 -16.57 -36.49 -35.09
C ALA A 527 -15.60 -36.67 -33.89
N PRO A 528 -15.09 -37.88 -33.61
CA PRO A 528 -14.17 -38.08 -32.49
C PRO A 528 -12.83 -37.41 -32.79
N LEU A 529 -12.34 -36.60 -31.86
CA LEU A 529 -10.95 -36.12 -31.84
C LEU A 529 -10.01 -37.31 -31.56
N PRO A 530 -8.84 -37.39 -32.21
CA PRO A 530 -7.86 -38.45 -31.95
C PRO A 530 -7.26 -38.31 -30.55
N ALA A 531 -7.17 -39.43 -29.83
CA ALA A 531 -6.56 -39.51 -28.51
C ALA A 531 -5.07 -39.12 -28.58
N ILE A 532 -4.67 -38.12 -27.81
CA ILE A 532 -3.26 -37.81 -27.55
C ILE A 532 -2.85 -38.63 -26.33
N ASN A 533 -1.97 -39.61 -26.54
CA ASN A 533 -1.34 -40.34 -25.45
C ASN A 533 -0.39 -39.39 -24.68
N PRO A 534 -0.36 -39.46 -23.33
CA PRO A 534 0.60 -38.69 -22.54
C PRO A 534 2.03 -39.20 -22.80
N PRO A 535 3.05 -38.32 -22.86
CA PRO A 535 4.42 -38.76 -23.00
C PRO A 535 4.89 -39.47 -21.73
N GLU A 536 5.57 -40.59 -21.95
CA GLU A 536 6.14 -41.46 -20.92
C GLU A 536 7.14 -40.71 -20.03
N SER A 537 7.06 -41.03 -18.73
CA SER A 537 7.99 -40.59 -17.71
C SER A 537 9.34 -41.27 -17.90
N ASP A 538 10.33 -40.55 -18.41
CA ASP A 538 11.72 -41.00 -18.36
C ASP A 538 12.47 -40.32 -17.22
N SER A 539 12.55 -41.06 -16.12
CA SER A 539 13.53 -40.88 -15.06
C SER A 539 14.83 -41.58 -15.46
N SER A 540 15.90 -40.83 -15.72
CA SER A 540 17.28 -41.09 -15.26
C SER A 540 18.34 -40.40 -16.14
N ILE A 541 19.51 -40.19 -15.53
CA ILE A 541 20.81 -39.75 -16.08
C ILE A 541 20.95 -38.21 -16.15
N GLY A 542 21.93 -37.55 -15.54
CA GLY A 542 23.11 -37.93 -14.76
C GLY A 542 23.92 -36.65 -14.49
N ASP A 543 24.57 -36.57 -13.33
CA ASP A 543 25.60 -35.56 -13.02
C ASP A 543 26.78 -35.73 -13.99
N ASP A 544 27.06 -34.69 -14.79
CA ASP A 544 28.38 -34.16 -15.17
C ASP A 544 28.26 -33.39 -16.49
N ASP A 545 28.34 -32.06 -16.42
CA ASP A 545 29.05 -31.27 -17.43
C ASP A 545 29.29 -29.85 -16.90
N LYS A 546 30.54 -29.62 -16.45
CA LYS A 546 31.09 -28.29 -16.21
C LYS A 546 31.31 -27.61 -17.56
N VAL A 547 30.42 -26.71 -17.95
CA VAL A 547 30.68 -25.76 -19.04
C VAL A 547 31.40 -24.54 -18.45
N THR A 548 32.69 -24.45 -18.75
CA THR A 548 33.57 -23.31 -18.45
C THR A 548 33.12 -22.07 -19.24
N ALA A 549 32.94 -20.94 -18.56
CA ALA A 549 32.69 -19.64 -19.19
C ALA A 549 33.97 -19.13 -19.91
N PRO A 550 33.87 -18.48 -21.08
CA PRO A 550 35.03 -17.88 -21.75
C PRO A 550 35.56 -16.68 -20.95
N SER A 551 36.87 -16.46 -21.00
CA SER A 551 37.55 -15.38 -20.27
C SER A 551 37.32 -14.02 -20.95
N LEU A 552 37.39 -12.96 -20.14
CA LEU A 552 37.12 -11.56 -20.50
C LEU A 552 38.03 -11.01 -21.62
N GLU A 553 39.12 -11.70 -21.98
CA GLU A 553 40.07 -11.29 -23.01
C GLU A 553 39.65 -11.71 -24.43
N GLU A 554 38.76 -12.70 -24.59
CA GLU A 554 38.24 -13.11 -25.91
C GLU A 554 37.08 -12.24 -26.42
N LEU A 555 36.47 -11.42 -25.57
CA LEU A 555 35.35 -10.53 -25.92
C LEU A 555 35.80 -9.14 -26.42
N LEU A 556 37.10 -8.84 -26.42
CA LEU A 556 37.64 -7.49 -26.72
C LEU A 556 38.20 -7.32 -28.15
N HIS A 557 38.09 -8.34 -29.01
CA HIS A 557 38.61 -8.28 -30.38
C HIS A 557 37.58 -8.57 -31.47
N THR A 558 36.44 -7.86 -31.47
CA THR A 558 35.62 -7.68 -32.68
C THR A 558 34.82 -6.37 -32.60
N VAL A 559 35.41 -5.26 -33.05
CA VAL A 559 34.68 -4.03 -33.39
C VAL A 559 35.17 -3.57 -34.76
N PRO A 560 34.31 -3.51 -35.80
CA PRO A 560 34.57 -2.71 -36.98
C PRO A 560 34.06 -1.29 -36.77
N ASP A 561 34.98 -0.37 -36.96
CA ASP A 561 34.85 1.08 -37.03
C ASP A 561 34.15 1.50 -38.34
N GLN A 562 33.07 2.29 -38.28
CA GLN A 562 32.64 3.17 -39.38
C GLN A 562 31.86 4.39 -38.87
N SER A 563 32.51 5.54 -39.00
CA SER A 563 31.96 6.89 -39.02
C SER A 563 31.34 7.25 -40.38
N ASP A 564 30.55 8.34 -40.35
CA ASP A 564 30.09 9.21 -41.45
C ASP A 564 28.68 9.01 -42.03
N GLY A 565 27.85 10.06 -41.86
CA GLY A 565 27.28 10.71 -43.05
C GLY A 565 25.76 10.93 -43.11
N GLN A 566 25.38 12.18 -42.84
CA GLN A 566 24.33 12.97 -43.49
C GLN A 566 22.92 13.07 -42.86
N ALA A 567 22.69 14.29 -42.38
CA ALA A 567 21.41 14.92 -42.18
C ALA A 567 20.68 15.20 -43.51
N GLN A 568 19.34 15.07 -43.49
CA GLN A 568 18.45 15.80 -44.37
C GLN A 568 17.36 16.50 -43.54
N SER A 569 17.33 17.82 -43.68
CA SER A 569 16.35 18.74 -43.11
C SER A 569 15.06 18.76 -43.94
N PHE A 570 13.90 18.80 -43.27
CA PHE A 570 12.72 19.46 -43.83
C PHE A 570 11.95 20.21 -42.74
N GLY A 571 11.84 21.53 -42.93
CA GLY A 571 10.63 22.31 -42.62
C GLY A 571 10.36 22.72 -41.17
N GLN A 572 11.01 23.80 -40.71
CA GLN A 572 10.49 24.63 -39.61
C GLN A 572 9.23 25.39 -40.04
N THR A 573 8.20 25.40 -39.18
CA THR A 573 7.37 26.59 -39.00
C THR A 573 7.22 26.88 -37.50
N ARG A 574 7.61 28.12 -37.13
CA ARG A 574 7.57 28.79 -35.82
C ARG A 574 6.45 28.36 -34.87
N ILE A 575 6.81 28.03 -33.61
CA ILE A 575 6.47 28.77 -32.38
C ILE A 575 7.53 28.39 -31.32
N SER A 576 8.51 29.27 -31.12
CA SER A 576 9.25 29.43 -29.86
C SER A 576 8.43 30.40 -29.00
N GLN A 577 8.31 30.33 -27.67
CA GLN A 577 9.33 30.09 -26.64
C GLN A 577 8.63 30.17 -25.27
N GLN A 578 9.30 29.67 -24.22
CA GLN A 578 8.84 29.50 -22.81
C GLN A 578 8.04 28.19 -22.66
N TRP A 579 8.48 27.18 -21.91
CA TRP A 579 8.67 27.18 -20.46
C TRP A 579 9.74 26.16 -20.01
N LEU A 580 10.64 26.60 -19.13
CA LEU A 580 11.50 25.77 -18.28
C LEU A 580 11.09 26.04 -16.83
N SER A 581 10.33 25.12 -16.21
CA SER A 581 10.32 24.82 -14.77
C SER A 581 9.11 23.96 -14.39
N GLY A 582 9.34 22.83 -13.69
CA GLY A 582 8.35 22.22 -12.79
C GLY A 582 7.97 20.77 -13.09
N PHE A 583 8.58 19.84 -12.36
CA PHE A 583 8.50 18.37 -12.43
C PHE A 583 7.13 17.72 -12.13
N ALA A 584 5.99 18.37 -12.40
CA ALA A 584 4.66 17.83 -12.08
C ALA A 584 3.66 17.76 -13.26
N CYS A 585 3.99 18.30 -14.44
CA CYS A 585 3.11 18.25 -15.62
C CYS A 585 3.45 17.13 -16.63
N ASP A 586 4.64 16.54 -16.55
CA ASP A 586 5.07 15.55 -17.56
C ASP A 586 4.28 14.24 -17.45
N PHE A 587 3.70 13.89 -16.30
CA PHE A 587 3.01 12.61 -16.16
C PHE A 587 1.66 12.56 -16.90
N TYR A 588 0.90 13.65 -16.97
CA TYR A 588 -0.38 13.66 -17.70
C TYR A 588 -0.18 14.00 -19.19
N MET A 589 0.70 14.96 -19.49
CA MET A 589 0.96 15.41 -20.86
C MET A 589 1.76 14.39 -21.69
N HIS A 590 2.72 13.69 -21.07
CA HIS A 590 3.49 12.65 -21.79
C HIS A 590 2.62 11.43 -22.11
N TYR A 591 1.69 11.04 -21.23
CA TYR A 591 0.75 9.93 -21.50
C TYR A 591 -0.30 10.29 -22.56
N LYS A 592 -0.89 11.48 -22.50
CA LYS A 592 -1.86 11.92 -23.51
C LYS A 592 -1.21 12.05 -24.88
N HIS A 593 0.05 12.52 -24.94
CA HIS A 593 0.82 12.57 -26.18
C HIS A 593 1.20 11.19 -26.70
N ILE A 594 1.64 10.27 -25.83
CA ILE A 594 1.89 8.88 -26.22
C ILE A 594 0.59 8.31 -26.79
N ILE A 595 -0.52 8.30 -26.05
CA ILE A 595 -1.85 7.78 -26.45
C ILE A 595 -2.37 8.42 -27.75
N SER A 596 -2.24 9.74 -27.93
CA SER A 596 -2.66 10.44 -29.16
C SER A 596 -1.78 10.11 -30.38
N THR A 597 -0.65 9.42 -30.20
CA THR A 597 0.17 8.92 -31.30
C THR A 597 -0.25 7.50 -31.73
N TRP A 598 -1.13 6.84 -30.95
CA TRP A 598 -1.67 5.49 -31.22
C TRP A 598 -3.09 5.48 -31.80
N LEU A 599 -3.84 6.54 -31.53
CA LEU A 599 -5.18 6.82 -32.07
C LEU A 599 -5.05 7.64 -33.34
#